data_AF-A0A2D6ZSE6-F1
#
_entry.id   AF-A0A2D6ZSE6-F1
#
_cell.length_a   1.000
_cell.length_b   1.000
_cell.length_c   1.000
_cell.angle_alpha   90.00
_cell.angle_beta   90.00
_cell.angle_gamma   90.00
#
_symmetry.space_group_name_H-M   'P 1'
#
loop_
_entity.id
_entity.type
_entity.pdbx_description
1 polymer ?
#
loop_
_entity_poly.entity_id
_entity_poly.type
_entity_poly.pdbx_seq_one_letter_code
_entity_poly.pdbx_strand_id
1 'polypeptide(L)'
;MIMFWKFTSGIVAKKLKGEYFIFSANRLKDGKVVFYSEEKNWVTDSNLAKKIFLNEISKFEEFVSLDEKKCLIVSPYLIEVNEEGKIKKLREKIRSKGLNDFLKKNVQI
;
A
#
# COMPACT_ATOMS: atom_id res chain seq x y z
N MET A 1 0.43 34.38 19.74
CA MET A 1 0.82 32.97 19.89
C MET A 1 0.58 32.29 18.55
N ILE A 2 1.64 32.14 17.75
CA ILE A 2 1.55 31.73 16.34
C ILE A 2 1.45 30.21 16.32
N MET A 3 0.30 29.69 15.88
CA MET A 3 0.02 28.27 15.81
C MET A 3 0.77 27.67 14.62
N PHE A 4 1.89 26.98 14.90
CA PHE A 4 2.64 26.24 13.90
C PHE A 4 1.85 25.02 13.44
N TRP A 5 1.23 25.11 12.27
CA TRP A 5 0.78 23.94 11.52
C TRP A 5 2.01 23.26 10.92
N LYS A 6 2.54 22.24 11.59
CA LYS A 6 3.42 21.27 10.93
C LYS A 6 2.54 20.41 10.02
N PHE A 7 2.56 20.68 8.73
CA PHE A 7 2.07 19.76 7.71
C PHE A 7 2.88 18.47 7.82
N THR A 8 2.29 17.45 8.42
CA THR A 8 2.78 16.07 8.30
C THR A 8 2.54 15.61 6.87
N SER A 9 3.54 14.90 6.34
CA SER A 9 3.67 14.40 4.98
C SER A 9 2.35 13.97 4.33
N GLY A 10 2.12 14.41 3.09
CA GLY A 10 0.86 14.36 2.34
C GLY A 10 0.21 12.99 2.08
N ILE A 11 0.62 11.91 2.74
CA ILE A 11 -0.02 10.59 2.68
C ILE A 11 -1.27 10.54 3.58
N VAL A 12 -1.30 11.30 4.69
CA VAL A 12 -2.31 11.16 5.77
C VAL A 12 -3.61 11.95 5.52
N ALA A 13 -3.68 12.81 4.50
CA ALA A 13 -4.85 13.68 4.28
C ALA A 13 -6.13 12.95 3.82
N LYS A 14 -6.05 11.65 3.51
CA LYS A 14 -7.22 10.84 3.14
C LYS A 14 -7.86 10.28 4.40
N LYS A 15 -9.08 10.72 4.73
CA LYS A 15 -9.88 10.16 5.85
C LYS A 15 -10.00 8.64 5.70
N LEU A 16 -9.16 7.91 6.42
CA LEU A 16 -9.15 6.45 6.45
C LEU A 16 -10.43 6.00 7.16
N LYS A 17 -11.28 5.23 6.47
CA LYS A 17 -12.56 4.73 7.00
C LYS A 17 -12.55 3.24 7.33
N GLY A 18 -11.57 2.50 6.81
CA GLY A 18 -11.42 1.07 7.06
C GLY A 18 -10.69 0.77 8.36
N GLU A 19 -10.80 -0.47 8.80
CA GLU A 19 -10.14 -0.98 10.02
C GLU A 19 -8.76 -1.60 9.71
N TYR A 20 -8.63 -2.21 8.53
CA TYR A 20 -7.44 -2.94 8.10
C TYR A 20 -6.83 -2.34 6.84
N PHE A 21 -5.50 -2.26 6.82
CA PHE A 21 -4.74 -1.70 5.71
C PHE A 21 -3.51 -2.54 5.39
N ILE A 22 -2.99 -2.31 4.18
CA ILE A 22 -1.67 -2.77 3.73
C ILE A 22 -0.96 -1.61 3.04
N PHE A 23 0.36 -1.56 3.09
CA PHE A 23 1.14 -0.65 2.25
C PHE A 23 1.36 -1.25 0.88
N SER A 24 1.20 -0.43 -0.16
CA SER A 24 1.59 -0.74 -1.52
C SER A 24 2.44 0.37 -2.11
N ALA A 25 3.33 0.01 -3.03
CA ALA A 25 4.18 0.95 -3.74
C ALA A 25 4.52 0.39 -5.14
N ASN A 26 5.24 1.17 -5.94
CA ASN A 26 5.96 0.63 -7.10
C ASN A 26 7.39 0.34 -6.68
N ARG A 27 7.92 -0.83 -7.01
CA ARG A 27 9.34 -1.12 -6.84
C ARG A 27 10.14 -0.34 -7.87
N LEU A 28 11.20 0.35 -7.45
CA LEU A 28 11.95 1.21 -8.36
C LEU A 28 12.63 0.40 -9.49
N LYS A 29 13.17 -0.77 -9.16
CA LYS A 29 13.97 -1.60 -10.08
C LYS A 29 13.23 -2.01 -11.36
N ASP A 30 11.93 -2.32 -11.26
CA ASP A 30 11.17 -2.94 -12.36
C ASP A 30 9.75 -2.35 -12.52
N GLY A 31 9.39 -1.33 -11.73
CA GLY A 31 8.08 -0.70 -11.77
C GLY A 31 6.94 -1.59 -11.26
N LYS A 32 7.20 -2.80 -10.77
CA LYS A 32 6.13 -3.71 -10.32
C LYS A 32 5.43 -3.18 -9.10
N VAL A 33 4.13 -3.43 -9.03
CA VAL A 33 3.33 -3.16 -7.82
C VAL A 33 3.76 -4.17 -6.75
N VAL A 34 4.10 -3.64 -5.59
CA VAL A 34 4.55 -4.42 -4.44
C VAL A 34 3.79 -4.04 -3.20
N PHE A 35 3.85 -4.93 -2.20
CA PHE A 35 3.21 -4.80 -0.92
C PHE A 35 4.22 -5.05 0.19
N TYR A 36 4.11 -4.28 1.27
CA TYR A 36 4.99 -4.42 2.42
C TYR A 36 4.73 -5.73 3.15
N SER A 37 5.78 -6.47 3.46
CA SER A 37 5.78 -7.73 4.22
C SER A 37 6.91 -7.68 5.23
N GLU A 38 6.62 -8.03 6.48
CA GLU A 38 7.60 -8.01 7.57
C GLU A 38 8.71 -9.06 7.37
N GLU A 39 8.39 -10.19 6.74
CA GLU A 39 9.35 -11.29 6.51
C GLU A 39 10.20 -11.10 5.26
N LYS A 40 9.63 -10.47 4.22
CA LYS A 40 10.21 -10.45 2.86
C LYS A 40 10.39 -9.03 2.30
N ASN A 41 10.25 -8.01 3.13
CA ASN A 41 10.25 -6.58 2.79
C ASN A 41 9.17 -6.18 1.78
N TRP A 42 9.38 -6.43 0.49
CA TRP A 42 8.48 -6.00 -0.60
C TRP A 42 8.15 -7.16 -1.54
N VAL A 43 6.93 -7.65 -1.45
CA VAL A 43 6.41 -8.82 -2.19
C VAL A 43 5.43 -8.39 -3.27
N THR A 44 5.31 -9.15 -4.36
CA THR A 44 4.32 -8.87 -5.42
C THR A 44 2.94 -9.45 -5.11
N ASP A 45 2.87 -10.47 -4.25
CA ASP A 45 1.59 -11.06 -3.83
C ASP A 45 1.03 -10.30 -2.62
N SER A 46 -0.15 -9.70 -2.78
CA SER A 46 -0.83 -8.97 -1.72
C SER A 46 -1.25 -9.87 -0.55
N ASN A 47 -1.39 -11.19 -0.75
CA ASN A 47 -1.76 -12.11 0.33
C ASN A 47 -0.63 -12.31 1.36
N LEU A 48 0.61 -12.00 0.97
CA LEU A 48 1.79 -12.05 1.85
C LEU A 48 2.09 -10.71 2.52
N ALA A 49 1.24 -9.71 2.29
CA ALA A 49 1.40 -8.38 2.84
C ALA A 49 1.07 -8.37 4.34
N LYS A 50 1.79 -7.52 5.09
CA LYS A 50 1.47 -7.27 6.49
C LYS A 50 0.13 -6.54 6.56
N LYS A 51 -0.86 -7.17 7.19
CA LYS A 51 -2.10 -6.52 7.60
C LYS A 51 -1.83 -5.61 8.79
N ILE A 52 -2.27 -4.35 8.70
CA ILE A 52 -1.99 -3.30 9.67
C ILE A 52 -3.31 -2.72 10.16
N PHE A 53 -3.46 -2.59 11.47
CA PHE A 53 -4.60 -1.90 12.06
C PHE A 53 -4.44 -0.39 11.96
N LEU A 54 -5.55 0.34 11.88
CA LEU A 54 -5.56 1.81 11.75
C LEU A 54 -4.67 2.52 12.78
N ASN A 55 -4.66 2.05 14.03
CA ASN A 55 -3.87 2.61 15.13
C ASN A 55 -2.36 2.27 15.07
N GLU A 56 -1.95 1.36 14.20
CA GLU A 56 -0.55 0.94 14.04
C GLU A 56 0.12 1.52 12.81
N ILE A 57 -0.63 2.19 11.93
CA ILE A 57 -0.13 2.73 10.66
C ILE A 57 1.12 3.59 10.85
N SER A 58 1.11 4.49 11.84
CA SER A 58 2.24 5.39 12.11
C SER A 58 3.55 4.64 12.39
N LYS A 59 3.49 3.47 13.05
CA LYS A 59 4.67 2.64 13.31
C LYS A 59 5.30 2.15 12.01
N PHE A 60 4.48 1.83 11.01
CA PHE A 60 4.93 1.28 9.73
C PHE A 60 5.29 2.35 8.70
N GLU A 61 4.70 3.55 8.82
CA GLU A 61 5.04 4.68 7.94
C GLU A 61 6.53 5.05 8.01
N GLU A 62 7.16 4.93 9.18
CA GLU A 62 8.61 5.21 9.33
C GLU A 62 9.46 4.24 8.51
N PHE A 63 9.19 2.93 8.58
CA PHE A 63 9.91 1.91 7.80
C PHE A 63 9.72 2.13 6.30
N VAL A 64 8.48 2.35 5.88
CA VAL A 64 8.14 2.58 4.47
C VAL A 64 8.79 3.86 3.94
N SER A 65 8.83 4.93 4.76
CA SER A 65 9.49 6.18 4.40
C SER A 65 11.01 6.02 4.26
N LEU A 66 11.63 5.18 5.10
CA LEU A 66 13.05 4.87 4.97
C LEU A 66 13.34 4.10 3.68
N ASP A 67 12.48 3.16 3.30
CA ASP A 67 12.62 2.39 2.06
C ASP A 67 12.43 3.26 0.80
N GLU A 68 11.50 4.22 0.86
CA GLU A 68 11.34 5.24 -0.19
C GLU A 68 12.60 6.12 -0.32
N LYS A 69 13.15 6.60 0.79
CA LYS A 69 14.40 7.40 0.79
C LYS A 69 15.61 6.62 0.28
N LYS A 70 15.64 5.30 0.51
CA LYS A 70 16.67 4.39 -0.03
C LYS A 70 16.44 4.00 -1.49
N CYS A 71 15.41 4.56 -2.13
CA CYS A 71 15.08 4.28 -3.53
C CYS A 71 14.74 2.80 -3.78
N LEU A 72 14.22 2.08 -2.79
CA LEU A 72 13.76 0.69 -2.98
C LEU A 72 12.37 0.65 -3.62
N ILE A 73 11.54 1.62 -3.25
CA ILE A 73 10.16 1.81 -3.69
C ILE A 73 9.87 3.28 -4.04
N VAL A 74 8.77 3.50 -4.75
CA VAL A 74 8.29 4.81 -5.19
C VAL A 74 6.81 4.94 -4.86
N SER A 75 6.43 6.11 -4.33
CA SER A 75 5.04 6.49 -4.05
C SER A 75 4.29 5.46 -3.21
N PRO A 76 4.77 5.14 -1.99
CA PRO A 76 4.03 4.27 -1.07
C PRO A 76 2.68 4.89 -0.67
N TYR A 77 1.67 4.04 -0.56
CA TYR A 77 0.34 4.45 -0.09
C TYR A 77 -0.39 3.29 0.58
N LEU A 78 -1.40 3.63 1.38
CA LEU A 78 -2.24 2.68 2.09
C LEU A 78 -3.41 2.21 1.23
N ILE A 79 -3.61 0.89 1.22
CA ILE A 79 -4.76 0.22 0.61
C ILE A 79 -5.62 -0.37 1.71
N GLU A 80 -6.93 -0.11 1.64
CA GLU A 80 -7.90 -0.71 2.55
C GLU A 80 -8.19 -2.17 2.17
N VAL A 81 -8.13 -3.04 3.16
CA VAL A 81 -8.45 -4.47 3.05
C VAL A 81 -9.60 -4.86 3.98
N ASN A 82 -10.19 -6.02 3.76
CA ASN A 82 -11.15 -6.61 4.71
C ASN A 82 -10.41 -7.38 5.83
N GLU A 83 -11.17 -7.98 6.75
CA GLU A 83 -10.63 -8.79 7.86
C GLU A 83 -9.72 -9.94 7.38
N GLU A 84 -10.03 -10.54 6.23
CA GLU A 84 -9.27 -11.61 5.58
C GLU A 84 -8.01 -11.10 4.85
N GLY A 85 -7.75 -9.79 4.82
CA GLY A 85 -6.61 -9.19 4.11
C GLY A 85 -6.83 -8.99 2.60
N LYS A 86 -8.04 -9.19 2.09
CA LYS A 86 -8.39 -8.98 0.68
C LYS A 86 -8.63 -7.50 0.40
N ILE A 87 -8.01 -7.01 -0.68
CA ILE A 87 -8.18 -5.65 -1.20
C ILE A 87 -9.66 -5.36 -1.49
N LYS A 88 -10.19 -4.26 -0.96
CA LYS A 88 -11.59 -3.87 -1.17
C LYS A 88 -11.83 -3.22 -2.53
N LYS A 89 -11.05 -2.20 -2.88
CA LYS A 89 -11.29 -1.34 -4.05
C LYS A 89 -10.90 -2.02 -5.36
N LEU A 90 -11.78 -1.96 -6.36
CA LEU A 90 -11.58 -2.58 -7.68
C LEU A 90 -10.29 -2.10 -8.37
N ARG A 91 -10.03 -0.79 -8.35
CA ARG A 91 -8.79 -0.21 -8.92
C ARG A 91 -7.54 -0.89 -8.37
N GLU A 92 -7.50 -1.12 -7.07
CA GLU A 92 -6.36 -1.74 -6.41
C GLU A 92 -6.26 -3.24 -6.73
N LYS A 93 -7.39 -3.93 -6.93
CA LYS A 93 -7.41 -5.32 -7.42
C LYS A 93 -6.87 -5.44 -8.85
N ILE A 94 -7.17 -4.47 -9.72
CA ILE A 94 -6.63 -4.43 -11.09
C ILE A 94 -5.14 -4.14 -11.03
N ARG A 95 -4.72 -3.16 -10.23
CA ARG A 95 -3.33 -2.75 -10.09
C ARG A 95 -2.45 -3.87 -9.51
N SER A 96 -2.94 -4.64 -8.54
CA SER A 96 -2.18 -5.77 -7.96
C SER A 96 -1.93 -6.90 -8.95
N LYS A 97 -2.88 -7.16 -9.86
CA LYS A 97 -2.80 -8.25 -10.85
C LYS A 97 -2.22 -7.81 -12.19
N GLY A 98 -2.23 -6.52 -12.49
CA GLY A 98 -2.04 -6.02 -13.84
C GLY A 98 -3.34 -6.09 -14.66
N LEU A 99 -3.52 -5.11 -15.56
CA LEU A 99 -4.75 -4.97 -16.35
C LEU A 99 -4.99 -6.19 -17.26
N ASN A 100 -3.94 -6.67 -17.93
CA ASN A 100 -4.05 -7.78 -18.88
C ASN A 100 -4.48 -9.08 -18.20
N ASP A 101 -3.90 -9.40 -17.04
CA ASP A 101 -4.24 -10.63 -16.32
C ASP A 101 -5.60 -10.52 -15.62
N PHE A 102 -5.98 -9.32 -15.18
CA PHE A 102 -7.31 -9.06 -14.66
C PHE A 102 -8.39 -9.26 -15.73
N LEU A 103 -8.18 -8.72 -16.94
CA LEU A 103 -9.13 -8.86 -18.05
C LEU A 103 -9.22 -10.32 -18.50
N LYS A 104 -8.11 -11.03 -18.73
CA LYS A 104 -8.12 -12.46 -19.13
C LYS A 104 -8.89 -13.36 -18.17
N LYS A 105 -8.88 -13.05 -16.87
CA LYS A 105 -9.53 -13.88 -15.84
C LYS A 105 -11.01 -13.57 -15.64
N ASN A 106 -11.47 -12.34 -15.93
CA ASN A 106 -12.82 -11.88 -15.59
C ASN A 106 -13.66 -11.47 -16.81
N VAL A 107 -13.04 -11.37 -17.98
CA VAL A 107 -13.70 -11.15 -19.27
C VAL A 107 -13.32 -12.36 -20.12
N GLN A 108 -14.27 -13.27 -20.33
CA GLN A 108 -14.12 -14.30 -21.36
C GLN A 108 -14.01 -13.57 -22.70
N ILE A 109 -12.81 -13.60 -23.30
CA ILE A 109 -12.58 -13.26 -24.71
C ILE A 109 -12.30 -14.57 -25.41
#